data_AF-A0A062VND0-F1
#
_entry.id   AF-A0A062VND0-F1
#
_cell.length_a   1.000
_cell.length_b   1.000
_cell.length_c   1.000
_cell.angle_alpha   90.00
_cell.angle_beta   90.00
_cell.angle_gamma   90.00
#
_symmetry.space_group_name_H-M   'P 1'
#
loop_
_entity.id
_entity.type
_entity.pdbx_description
1 polymer ?
#
loop_
_entity_poly.entity_id
_entity_poly.type
_entity_poly.pdbx_seq_one_letter_code
_entity_poly.pdbx_strand_id
1 'polypeptide(L)'
;MAKSTKAEKSAESALEAAAAAAKDAKKLSRTLPKKDAKKLRAVADEAKDAAKVSKKKIKNKPRKVEKKAVAAIEAVAKASDKAEARIAVKKAAAKDVAAKSKNAAAKVKAEKPDPAKPAVRKPAVTKPADPAGGLDSLTVVQLRERARAGGKTGYSRFSKAQLIALLTA
;
A
#
# COMPACT_ATOMS: atom_id res chain seq x y z
N MET A 1 22.89 -39.62 -31.68
CA MET A 1 22.28 -38.63 -30.75
C MET A 1 21.24 -39.34 -29.90
N ALA A 2 21.46 -39.52 -28.60
CA ALA A 2 20.43 -40.04 -27.71
C ALA A 2 19.31 -39.01 -27.58
N LYS A 3 18.08 -39.41 -27.89
CA LYS A 3 16.88 -38.56 -27.74
C LYS A 3 16.70 -38.26 -26.25
N SER A 4 16.38 -37.01 -25.91
CA SER A 4 16.08 -36.64 -24.52
C SER A 4 14.92 -37.50 -23.98
N THR A 5 15.06 -37.94 -22.73
CA THR A 5 14.06 -38.81 -22.11
C THR A 5 12.77 -38.04 -21.85
N LYS A 6 11.63 -38.73 -21.68
CA LYS A 6 10.35 -38.08 -21.35
C LYS A 6 10.46 -37.22 -20.08
N ALA A 7 11.24 -37.67 -19.10
CA ALA A 7 11.47 -36.95 -17.86
C ALA A 7 12.35 -35.70 -18.04
N GLU A 8 13.34 -35.75 -18.93
CA GLU A 8 14.14 -34.56 -19.27
C GLU A 8 13.27 -33.51 -19.97
N LYS A 9 12.42 -33.93 -20.90
CA LYS A 9 11.48 -33.03 -21.58
C LYS A 9 10.47 -32.39 -20.63
N SER A 10 9.93 -33.14 -19.65
CA SER A 10 9.01 -32.54 -18.66
C SER A 10 9.73 -31.59 -17.70
N ALA A 11 10.99 -31.89 -17.34
CA ALA A 11 11.80 -30.97 -16.57
C ALA A 11 12.07 -29.67 -17.36
N GLU A 12 12.42 -29.76 -18.64
CA GLU A 12 12.62 -28.60 -19.51
C GLU A 12 11.34 -27.77 -19.65
N SER A 13 10.19 -28.41 -19.90
CA SER A 13 8.92 -27.68 -20.00
C SER A 13 8.51 -27.03 -18.69
N ALA A 14 8.74 -27.69 -17.54
CA ALA A 14 8.46 -27.11 -16.23
C ALA A 14 9.36 -25.91 -15.93
N LEU A 15 10.64 -25.94 -16.33
CA LEU A 15 11.56 -24.81 -16.20
C LEU A 15 11.13 -23.63 -17.07
N GLU A 16 10.66 -23.89 -18.29
CA GLU A 16 10.15 -22.86 -19.19
C GLU A 16 8.86 -22.24 -18.65
N ALA A 17 7.95 -23.05 -18.12
CA ALA A 17 6.74 -22.58 -17.44
C ALA A 17 7.09 -21.73 -16.20
N ALA A 18 8.09 -22.13 -15.40
CA ALA A 18 8.57 -21.35 -14.27
C ALA A 18 9.18 -20.01 -14.71
N ALA A 19 9.94 -19.99 -15.82
CA ALA A 19 10.49 -18.77 -16.38
C ALA A 19 9.41 -17.83 -16.95
N ALA A 20 8.37 -18.37 -17.57
CA ALA A 20 7.22 -17.61 -18.04
C ALA A 20 6.44 -17.01 -16.87
N ALA A 21 6.08 -17.82 -15.88
CA ALA A 21 5.41 -17.37 -14.66
C ALA A 21 6.20 -16.26 -13.94
N ALA A 22 7.53 -16.38 -13.84
CA ALA A 22 8.39 -15.34 -13.28
C ALA A 22 8.31 -14.03 -14.08
N LYS A 23 8.32 -14.08 -15.41
CA LYS A 23 8.19 -12.89 -16.27
C LYS A 23 6.82 -12.23 -16.07
N ASP A 24 5.76 -13.01 -16.02
CA ASP A 24 4.40 -12.48 -15.88
C ASP A 24 4.17 -11.90 -14.49
N ALA A 25 4.66 -12.55 -13.44
CA ALA A 25 4.68 -11.99 -12.09
C ALA A 25 5.49 -10.68 -12.02
N LYS A 26 6.60 -10.58 -12.76
CA LYS A 26 7.38 -9.33 -12.85
C LYS A 26 6.62 -8.24 -13.59
N LYS A 27 5.86 -8.55 -14.65
CA LYS A 27 4.96 -7.60 -15.32
C LYS A 27 3.84 -7.15 -14.39
N LEU A 28 3.15 -8.08 -13.72
CA LEU A 28 2.10 -7.78 -12.73
C LEU A 28 2.63 -6.89 -11.61
N SER A 29 3.85 -7.12 -11.12
CA SER A 29 4.46 -6.28 -10.09
C SER A 29 4.67 -4.80 -10.48
N ARG A 30 4.52 -4.44 -11.77
CA ARG A 30 4.61 -3.04 -12.22
C ARG A 30 3.30 -2.27 -12.00
N THR A 31 2.17 -2.96 -11.96
CA THR A 31 0.83 -2.36 -11.80
C THR A 31 0.33 -2.44 -10.35
N LEU A 32 1.00 -3.21 -9.50
CA LEU A 32 0.65 -3.39 -8.09
C LEU A 32 1.26 -2.28 -7.18
N PRO A 33 0.66 -1.99 -6.01
CA PRO A 33 1.21 -1.07 -5.01
C PRO A 33 2.62 -1.47 -4.55
N LYS A 34 3.49 -0.50 -4.25
CA LYS A 34 4.93 -0.70 -3.90
C LYS A 34 5.20 -1.88 -2.95
N LYS A 35 4.40 -2.04 -1.89
CA LYS A 35 4.58 -3.10 -0.88
C LYS A 35 4.28 -4.50 -1.44
N ASP A 36 3.26 -4.63 -2.26
CA ASP A 36 2.84 -5.92 -2.83
C ASP A 36 3.69 -6.26 -4.07
N ALA A 37 4.02 -5.26 -4.88
CA ALA A 37 5.01 -5.35 -5.96
C ALA A 37 6.37 -5.87 -5.48
N LYS A 38 6.89 -5.39 -4.33
CA LYS A 38 8.17 -5.85 -3.79
C LYS A 38 8.15 -7.34 -3.44
N LYS A 39 7.05 -7.82 -2.86
CA LYS A 39 6.90 -9.25 -2.49
C LYS A 39 6.78 -10.13 -3.72
N LEU A 40 5.98 -9.71 -4.71
CA LEU A 40 5.82 -10.45 -5.95
C LEU A 40 7.13 -10.52 -6.76
N ARG A 41 7.93 -9.44 -6.79
CA ARG A 41 9.25 -9.45 -7.43
C ARG A 41 10.23 -10.41 -6.79
N ALA A 42 10.29 -10.46 -5.45
CA ALA A 42 11.19 -11.37 -4.75
C ALA A 42 10.90 -12.84 -5.13
N VAL A 43 9.63 -13.23 -5.10
CA VAL A 43 9.21 -14.60 -5.50
C VAL A 43 9.44 -14.86 -6.99
N ALA A 44 9.22 -13.85 -7.84
CA ALA A 44 9.50 -13.96 -9.28
C ALA A 44 10.99 -14.11 -9.58
N ASP A 45 11.87 -13.41 -8.86
CA ASP A 45 13.31 -13.53 -9.03
C ASP A 45 13.82 -14.91 -8.55
N GLU A 46 13.30 -15.41 -7.41
CA GLU A 46 13.56 -16.80 -6.96
C GLU A 46 13.10 -17.85 -7.98
N ALA A 47 11.92 -17.68 -8.57
CA ALA A 47 11.41 -18.58 -9.61
C ALA A 47 12.26 -18.52 -10.90
N LYS A 48 12.74 -17.32 -11.26
CA LYS A 48 13.67 -17.13 -12.40
C LYS A 48 15.00 -17.83 -12.16
N ASP A 49 15.52 -17.80 -10.94
CA ASP A 49 16.76 -18.49 -10.60
C ASP A 49 16.58 -20.01 -10.50
N ALA A 50 15.42 -20.47 -10.00
CA ALA A 50 15.04 -21.88 -10.05
C ALA A 50 14.93 -22.40 -11.49
N ALA A 51 14.59 -21.55 -12.46
CA ALA A 51 14.54 -21.88 -13.88
C ALA A 51 15.94 -22.03 -14.53
N LYS A 52 16.99 -21.42 -13.96
CA LYS A 52 18.37 -21.43 -14.50
C LYS A 52 19.14 -22.68 -14.07
N VAL A 53 18.66 -23.86 -14.44
CA VAL A 53 19.31 -25.12 -14.08
C VAL A 53 20.17 -25.62 -15.23
N SER A 54 21.37 -26.15 -14.93
CA SER A 54 22.27 -26.64 -15.96
C SER A 54 21.74 -27.92 -16.63
N LYS A 55 22.01 -28.08 -17.94
CA LYS A 55 21.66 -29.28 -18.72
C LYS A 55 22.12 -30.58 -18.06
N LYS A 56 23.30 -30.56 -17.40
CA LYS A 56 23.83 -31.70 -16.64
C LYS A 56 22.91 -32.11 -15.48
N LYS A 57 22.29 -31.15 -14.80
CA LYS A 57 21.38 -31.41 -13.67
C LYS A 57 20.00 -31.87 -14.15
N ILE A 58 19.55 -31.40 -15.31
CA ILE A 58 18.35 -31.89 -16.00
C ILE A 58 18.52 -33.37 -16.38
N LYS A 59 19.65 -33.73 -16.99
CA LYS A 59 19.98 -35.12 -17.35
C LYS A 59 20.11 -36.04 -16.14
N ASN A 60 20.82 -35.59 -15.09
CA ASN A 60 21.10 -36.44 -13.93
C ASN A 60 19.92 -36.58 -12.97
N LYS A 61 19.09 -35.54 -12.82
CA LYS A 61 18.04 -35.49 -11.79
C LYS A 61 16.75 -34.82 -12.32
N PRO A 62 16.15 -35.32 -13.43
CA PRO A 62 15.04 -34.64 -14.10
C PRO A 62 13.84 -34.44 -13.18
N ARG A 63 13.41 -35.48 -12.45
CA ARG A 63 12.28 -35.40 -11.51
C ARG A 63 12.49 -34.39 -10.37
N LYS A 64 13.73 -34.20 -9.90
CA LYS A 64 14.02 -33.20 -8.85
C LYS A 64 14.00 -31.78 -9.41
N VAL A 65 14.39 -31.61 -10.68
CA VAL A 65 14.32 -30.32 -11.37
C VAL A 65 12.87 -29.94 -11.61
N GLU A 66 12.07 -30.85 -12.16
CA GLU A 66 10.63 -30.68 -12.35
C GLU A 66 9.92 -30.31 -11.05
N LYS A 67 10.12 -31.07 -9.96
CA LYS A 67 9.50 -30.77 -8.67
C LYS A 67 9.85 -29.38 -8.15
N LYS A 68 11.09 -28.92 -8.35
CA LYS A 68 11.50 -27.56 -7.95
C LYS A 68 10.87 -26.49 -8.83
N ALA A 69 10.78 -26.73 -10.13
CA ALA A 69 10.15 -25.81 -11.06
C ALA A 69 8.65 -25.65 -10.78
N VAL A 70 7.95 -26.77 -10.53
CA VAL A 70 6.53 -26.76 -10.13
C VAL A 70 6.33 -26.03 -8.79
N ALA A 71 7.18 -26.30 -7.79
CA ALA A 71 7.11 -25.58 -6.51
C ALA A 71 7.33 -24.07 -6.67
N ALA A 72 8.21 -23.64 -7.58
CA ALA A 72 8.43 -22.24 -7.88
C ALA A 72 7.20 -21.60 -8.57
N ILE A 73 6.56 -22.30 -9.51
CA ILE A 73 5.32 -21.86 -10.16
C ILE A 73 4.21 -21.69 -9.10
N GLU A 74 4.04 -22.67 -8.20
CA GLU A 74 3.06 -22.57 -7.12
C GLU A 74 3.33 -21.40 -6.17
N ALA A 75 4.60 -21.14 -5.84
CA ALA A 75 4.97 -20.01 -5.00
C ALA A 75 4.60 -18.68 -5.67
N VAL A 76 4.85 -18.55 -6.97
CA VAL A 76 4.47 -17.38 -7.77
C VAL A 76 2.94 -17.22 -7.82
N ALA A 77 2.20 -18.30 -8.05
CA ALA A 77 0.73 -18.27 -8.04
C ALA A 77 0.19 -17.80 -6.69
N LYS A 78 0.60 -18.44 -5.58
CA LYS A 78 0.20 -18.07 -4.22
C LYS A 78 0.55 -16.62 -3.87
N ALA A 79 1.70 -16.12 -4.33
CA ALA A 79 2.10 -14.74 -4.12
C ALA A 79 1.24 -13.75 -4.91
N SER A 80 0.83 -14.13 -6.12
CA SER A 80 -0.07 -13.34 -6.98
C SER A 80 -1.47 -13.27 -6.36
N ASP A 81 -2.04 -14.40 -5.97
CA ASP A 81 -3.35 -14.47 -5.31
C ASP A 81 -3.38 -13.64 -4.03
N LYS A 82 -2.31 -13.72 -3.22
CA LYS A 82 -2.20 -12.94 -1.98
C LYS A 82 -2.06 -11.44 -2.24
N ALA A 83 -1.44 -11.05 -3.36
CA ALA A 83 -1.35 -9.65 -3.76
C ALA A 83 -2.72 -9.12 -4.19
N GLU A 84 -3.47 -9.89 -4.98
CA GLU A 84 -4.82 -9.54 -5.42
C GLU A 84 -5.81 -9.46 -4.26
N ALA A 85 -5.81 -10.45 -3.36
CA ALA A 85 -6.65 -10.45 -2.16
C ALA A 85 -6.40 -9.21 -1.28
N ARG A 86 -5.13 -8.82 -1.10
CA ARG A 86 -4.77 -7.61 -0.35
C ARG A 86 -5.24 -6.33 -1.04
N ILE A 87 -5.27 -6.31 -2.37
CA ILE A 87 -5.79 -5.17 -3.12
C ILE A 87 -7.30 -5.09 -3.01
N ALA A 88 -8.01 -6.21 -3.08
CA ALA A 88 -9.46 -6.26 -2.89
C ALA A 88 -9.86 -5.73 -1.51
N VAL A 89 -9.19 -6.20 -0.45
CA VAL A 89 -9.44 -5.72 0.93
C VAL A 89 -9.14 -4.22 1.06
N LYS A 90 -8.02 -3.73 0.50
CA LYS A 90 -7.70 -2.29 0.52
C LYS A 90 -8.72 -1.45 -0.24
N LYS A 91 -9.24 -1.95 -1.37
CA LYS A 91 -10.29 -1.25 -2.14
C LYS A 91 -11.62 -1.20 -1.40
N ALA A 92 -12.00 -2.27 -0.70
CA ALA A 92 -13.20 -2.29 0.14
C ALA A 92 -13.06 -1.28 1.30
N ALA A 93 -11.96 -1.34 2.06
CA ALA A 93 -11.70 -0.42 3.16
C ALA A 93 -11.63 1.06 2.71
N ALA A 94 -11.13 1.35 1.51
CA ALA A 94 -11.12 2.71 0.97
C ALA A 94 -12.53 3.24 0.63
N LYS A 95 -13.46 2.37 0.23
CA LYS A 95 -14.86 2.76 -0.05
C LYS A 95 -15.63 3.07 1.24
N ASP A 96 -15.43 2.31 2.30
CA ASP A 96 -16.08 2.56 3.60
C ASP A 96 -15.64 3.88 4.24
N VAL A 97 -14.35 4.23 4.11
CA VAL A 97 -13.83 5.52 4.61
C VAL A 97 -14.36 6.70 3.79
N ALA A 98 -14.53 6.54 2.47
CA ALA A 98 -15.10 7.56 1.59
C ALA A 98 -16.63 7.74 1.74
N ALA A 99 -17.36 6.70 2.15
CA ALA A 99 -18.79 6.79 2.46
C ALA A 99 -19.04 7.49 3.81
N LYS A 100 -18.18 7.26 4.81
CA LYS A 100 -18.30 7.90 6.13
C LYS A 100 -17.98 9.40 6.11
N SER A 101 -17.19 9.88 5.17
CA SER A 101 -16.90 11.32 5.01
C SER A 101 -17.99 12.10 4.27
N LYS A 102 -18.92 11.44 3.56
CA LYS A 102 -20.02 12.12 2.86
C LYS A 102 -21.30 12.27 3.69
N ASN A 103 -21.47 11.49 4.76
CA ASN A 103 -22.68 11.53 5.59
C ASN A 103 -22.63 12.54 6.75
N ALA A 104 -21.48 13.20 6.98
CA ALA A 104 -21.35 14.26 8.00
C ALA A 104 -21.71 15.67 7.47
N ALA A 105 -21.97 15.83 6.17
CA ALA A 105 -22.24 17.14 5.55
C ALA A 105 -23.73 17.42 5.26
N ALA A 106 -24.64 16.46 5.50
CA ALA A 106 -26.02 16.54 5.02
C ALA A 106 -27.09 16.72 6.11
N LYS A 107 -26.73 16.96 7.38
CA LYS A 107 -27.71 17.00 8.49
C LYS A 107 -27.89 18.35 9.20
N VAL A 108 -27.67 19.48 8.50
CA VAL A 108 -27.91 20.83 9.07
C VAL A 108 -28.66 21.76 8.10
N LYS A 109 -29.54 21.25 7.22
CA LYS A 109 -30.23 22.12 6.25
C LYS A 109 -31.70 21.77 6.02
N ALA A 110 -32.47 21.75 7.09
CA ALA A 110 -33.92 21.98 7.16
C ALA A 110 -34.20 21.98 8.67
N GLU A 111 -34.71 23.02 9.32
CA GLU A 111 -35.85 23.86 8.99
C GLU A 111 -35.55 25.34 9.24
N LYS A 112 -36.03 26.18 8.33
CA LYS A 112 -36.51 27.53 8.66
C LYS A 112 -37.97 27.36 9.11
N PRO A 113 -38.42 28.11 10.12
CA PRO A 113 -39.03 29.40 9.76
C PRO A 113 -38.50 30.58 10.60
N ASP A 114 -38.11 31.63 9.87
CA ASP A 114 -38.18 33.04 10.28
C ASP A 114 -39.66 33.42 10.60
N PRO A 115 -40.00 34.57 11.25
CA PRO A 115 -39.18 35.77 11.49
C PRO A 115 -39.40 36.49 12.84
N ALA A 116 -38.35 37.12 13.40
CA ALA A 116 -38.50 38.37 14.16
C ALA A 116 -37.16 39.11 14.33
N LYS A 117 -37.07 40.27 13.66
CA LYS A 117 -36.28 41.48 13.94
C LYS A 117 -36.02 41.76 15.45
N PRO A 118 -35.14 42.74 15.81
CA PRO A 118 -33.77 43.00 15.37
C PRO A 118 -32.84 43.35 16.56
N ALA A 119 -31.52 43.38 16.29
CA ALA A 119 -30.54 44.30 16.86
C ALA A 119 -30.25 44.36 18.39
N VAL A 120 -28.92 44.27 18.64
CA VAL A 120 -28.14 44.78 19.78
C VAL A 120 -28.35 44.11 21.14
N ARG A 121 -27.31 43.35 21.57
CA ARG A 121 -26.53 43.59 22.81
C ARG A 121 -25.55 42.42 23.06
N LYS A 122 -24.24 42.72 23.06
CA LYS A 122 -23.28 42.06 23.99
C LYS A 122 -23.82 42.25 25.43
N PRO A 123 -23.55 41.38 26.44
CA PRO A 123 -22.23 40.79 26.75
C PRO A 123 -22.24 39.43 27.51
N ALA A 124 -21.08 39.03 28.06
CA ALA A 124 -20.80 38.01 29.09
C ALA A 124 -20.78 36.53 28.63
N VAL A 125 -19.59 35.93 28.41
CA VAL A 125 -18.74 35.25 29.42
C VAL A 125 -19.53 34.18 30.17
N THR A 126 -19.34 32.90 29.86
CA THR A 126 -18.45 32.02 30.64
C THR A 126 -17.53 31.13 29.77
N LYS A 127 -16.22 31.42 29.83
CA LYS A 127 -15.15 30.40 29.80
C LYS A 127 -15.15 29.70 31.20
N PRO A 128 -14.49 28.55 31.44
CA PRO A 128 -13.51 27.93 30.55
C PRO A 128 -13.52 26.40 30.44
N ALA A 129 -13.33 25.89 29.22
CA ALA A 129 -12.66 24.61 29.01
C ALA A 129 -11.52 24.87 28.02
N ASP A 130 -10.30 24.73 28.51
CA ASP A 130 -9.02 25.04 27.91
C ASP A 130 -8.85 24.76 26.39
N PRO A 131 -7.96 25.50 25.70
CA PRO A 131 -7.25 24.98 24.53
C PRO A 131 -6.25 23.88 24.93
N ALA A 132 -6.65 22.92 25.79
CA ALA A 132 -5.80 21.86 26.33
C ALA A 132 -5.61 20.68 25.36
N GLY A 133 -5.65 21.01 24.07
CA GLY A 133 -4.89 20.28 23.08
C GLY A 133 -4.04 21.29 22.33
N GLY A 134 -2.96 21.75 22.98
CA GLY A 134 -2.00 22.67 22.41
C GLY A 134 -1.43 22.16 21.08
N LEU A 135 -0.47 22.86 20.51
CA LEU A 135 0.23 22.39 19.32
C LEU A 135 0.75 20.93 19.49
N ASP A 136 0.91 20.48 20.74
CA ASP A 136 1.17 19.10 21.17
C ASP A 136 0.11 18.05 20.76
N SER A 137 -1.17 18.41 20.67
CA SER A 137 -2.23 17.49 20.22
C SER A 137 -2.31 17.39 18.70
N LEU A 138 -1.67 18.31 17.98
CA LEU A 138 -1.63 18.27 16.53
C LEU A 138 -0.66 17.20 16.03
N THR A 139 -1.02 16.58 14.91
CA THR A 139 -0.13 15.69 14.19
C THR A 139 0.98 16.49 13.49
N VAL A 140 2.10 15.84 13.20
CA VAL A 140 3.24 16.46 12.48
C VAL A 140 2.80 17.08 11.15
N VAL A 141 1.81 16.48 10.46
CA VAL A 141 1.28 17.00 9.21
C VAL A 141 0.53 18.32 9.43
N GLN A 142 -0.37 18.37 10.41
CA GLN A 142 -1.13 19.58 10.76
C GLN A 142 -0.21 20.73 11.23
N LEU A 143 0.86 20.41 11.97
CA LEU A 143 1.86 21.40 12.37
C LEU A 143 2.61 21.97 11.16
N ARG A 144 2.97 21.14 10.17
CA ARG A 144 3.64 21.60 8.95
C ARG A 144 2.73 22.44 8.06
N GLU A 145 1.44 22.12 8.00
CA GLU A 145 0.45 22.93 7.30
C GLU A 145 0.30 24.32 7.93
N ARG A 146 0.26 24.38 9.26
CA ARG A 146 0.23 25.64 10.00
C ARG A 146 1.51 26.46 9.82
N ALA A 147 2.67 25.80 9.79
CA ALA A 147 3.96 26.45 9.51
C ALA A 147 4.01 27.01 8.07
N ARG A 148 3.47 26.28 7.10
CA ARG A 148 3.33 26.75 5.71
C ARG A 148 2.38 27.95 5.61
N ALA A 149 1.24 27.88 6.28
CA ALA A 149 0.26 28.98 6.31
C ALA A 149 0.83 30.24 6.97
N GLY A 150 1.71 30.08 7.96
CA GLY A 150 2.47 31.18 8.57
C GLY A 150 3.73 31.59 7.80
N GLY A 151 3.96 31.08 6.59
CA GLY A 151 5.11 31.44 5.75
C GLY A 151 6.48 31.04 6.31
N LYS A 152 6.53 30.19 7.34
CA LYS A 152 7.80 29.70 7.90
C LYS A 152 8.45 28.75 6.89
N THR A 153 9.78 28.73 6.79
CA THR A 153 10.53 27.85 5.89
C THR A 153 11.34 26.82 6.69
N GLY A 154 11.92 25.80 6.05
CA GLY A 154 12.75 24.78 6.73
C GLY A 154 12.01 23.74 7.60
N TYR A 155 10.71 23.94 7.86
CA TYR A 155 9.87 23.07 8.70
C TYR A 155 9.75 21.60 8.25
N SER A 156 10.11 21.28 7.00
CA SER A 156 10.03 19.91 6.47
C SER A 156 10.94 18.92 7.22
N ARG A 157 12.07 19.41 7.73
CA ARG A 157 13.08 18.61 8.45
C ARG A 157 12.86 18.59 9.97
N PHE A 158 11.91 19.38 10.46
CA PHE A 158 11.70 19.54 11.90
C PHE A 158 10.94 18.37 12.51
N SER A 159 11.36 17.99 13.71
CA SER A 159 10.65 17.07 14.60
C SER A 159 9.38 17.72 15.16
N LYS A 160 8.48 16.92 15.76
CA LYS A 160 7.21 17.43 16.31
C LYS A 160 7.43 18.57 17.31
N ALA A 161 8.39 18.41 18.24
CA ALA A 161 8.74 19.43 19.22
C ALA A 161 9.31 20.70 18.56
N GLN A 162 10.17 20.56 17.53
CA GLN A 162 10.72 21.69 16.79
C GLN A 162 9.66 22.47 16.01
N LEU A 163 8.65 21.77 15.47
CA LEU A 163 7.51 22.41 14.79
C LEU A 163 6.63 23.19 15.77
N ILE A 164 6.44 22.67 16.97
CA ILE A 164 5.71 23.36 18.04
C ILE A 164 6.45 24.63 18.44
N ALA A 165 7.76 24.52 18.71
CA ALA A 165 8.62 25.65 19.05
C ALA A 165 8.63 26.74 17.97
N LEU A 166 8.67 26.35 16.68
CA LEU A 166 8.63 27.29 15.54
C LEU A 166 7.31 28.07 15.43
N LEU A 167 6.20 27.45 15.87
CA LEU A 167 4.86 28.04 15.79
C LEU A 167 4.51 28.88 17.02
N THR A 168 5.26 28.73 18.11
CA THR A 168 5.20 29.58 19.30
C THR A 168 6.20 30.74 19.27
N ALA A 169 7.09 30.77 18.26
CA ALA A 169 8.11 31.80 18.03
C ALA A 169 7.66 32.83 16.98
#